data_AF-A0A2E0R3J8-F1
#
_entry.id   AF-A0A2E0R3J8-F1
#
_cell.length_a   1.000
_cell.length_b   1.000
_cell.length_c   1.000
_cell.angle_alpha   90.00
_cell.angle_beta   90.00
_cell.angle_gamma   90.00
#
_symmetry.space_group_name_H-M   'P 1'
#
loop_
_entity.id
_entity.type
_entity.pdbx_description
1 polymer ?
#
loop_
_entity_poly.entity_id
_entity_poly.type
_entity_poly.pdbx_seq_one_letter_code
_entity_poly.pdbx_strand_id
1 'polypeptide(L)'
;MLSVLEAVSYVQRIMKEVELKAGEKRIVVKRQFSSVPMEYHFQARPADPSLPLKGQVSIDRNKIFSHPPVENIALREQNSISAGFWDTFVTVTVQAEEDLIVSSKRIPGKSILPILLIALLVTAIAAAISFLTLF
;
A
#
# COMPACT_ATOMS: atom_id res chain seq x y z
N MET A 1 -2.32 6.42 -34.12
CA MET A 1 -1.37 7.21 -33.30
C MET A 1 -2.16 7.65 -32.06
N LEU A 2 -2.14 6.85 -30.98
CA LEU A 2 -2.84 7.23 -29.74
C LEU A 2 -2.16 8.48 -29.17
N SER A 3 -2.96 9.49 -28.83
CA SER A 3 -2.40 10.72 -28.25
C SER A 3 -1.80 10.41 -26.88
N VAL A 4 -0.73 11.11 -26.51
CA VAL A 4 -0.09 10.98 -25.19
C VAL A 4 -1.10 11.20 -24.05
N LEU A 5 -2.16 11.99 -24.29
CA LEU A 5 -3.26 12.22 -23.35
C LEU A 5 -4.15 10.99 -23.12
N GLU A 6 -4.42 10.20 -24.16
CA GLU A 6 -5.16 8.94 -24.01
C GLU A 6 -4.31 7.86 -23.33
N ALA A 7 -3.00 7.83 -23.57
CA ALA A 7 -2.09 6.93 -22.87
C ALA A 7 -2.00 7.27 -21.37
N VAL A 8 -2.02 8.56 -21.01
CA VAL A 8 -2.05 8.98 -19.59
C VAL A 8 -3.39 8.62 -18.93
N SER A 9 -4.52 8.75 -19.63
CA SER A 9 -5.82 8.30 -19.11
C SER A 9 -5.95 6.77 -19.03
N TYR A 10 -5.26 6.05 -19.93
CA TYR A 10 -5.20 4.58 -19.92
C TYR A 10 -4.25 4.04 -18.83
N VAL A 11 -3.21 4.79 -18.44
CA VAL A 11 -2.32 4.44 -17.32
C VAL A 11 -2.95 4.76 -15.96
N GLN A 12 -3.92 5.69 -15.88
CA GLN A 12 -4.82 5.82 -14.72
C GLN A 12 -5.75 4.60 -14.51
N ARG A 13 -5.85 3.70 -15.49
CA ARG A 13 -6.95 2.74 -15.66
C ARG A 13 -6.82 1.41 -14.90
N ILE A 14 -5.94 1.30 -13.90
CA ILE A 14 -6.05 0.25 -12.88
C ILE A 14 -6.00 0.86 -11.46
N MET A 15 -6.56 2.06 -11.29
CA MET A 15 -6.98 2.53 -9.98
C MET A 15 -8.41 2.05 -9.76
N LYS A 16 -8.59 1.15 -8.80
CA LYS A 16 -9.94 0.74 -8.40
C LYS A 16 -10.55 1.91 -7.63
N GLU A 17 -11.40 2.67 -8.29
CA GLU A 17 -12.21 3.70 -7.64
C GLU A 17 -13.40 3.04 -6.95
N VAL A 18 -13.71 3.56 -5.76
CA VAL A 18 -14.80 3.10 -4.93
C VAL A 18 -15.52 4.33 -4.43
N GLU A 19 -16.80 4.43 -4.77
CA GLU A 19 -17.70 5.43 -4.20
C GLU A 19 -18.14 4.98 -2.81
N LEU A 20 -18.10 5.90 -1.86
CA LEU A 20 -18.63 5.75 -0.51
C LEU A 20 -19.66 6.85 -0.28
N LYS A 21 -20.80 6.49 0.30
CA LYS A 21 -21.81 7.46 0.71
C LYS A 21 -21.50 8.04 2.09
N ALA A 22 -22.05 9.21 2.38
CA ALA A 22 -21.99 9.81 3.72
C ALA A 22 -22.43 8.81 4.82
N GLY A 23 -21.61 8.67 5.86
CA GLY A 23 -21.81 7.72 6.97
C GLY A 23 -21.33 6.29 6.70
N GLU A 24 -20.93 5.96 5.46
CA GLU A 24 -20.47 4.62 5.11
C GLU A 24 -19.04 4.36 5.63
N LYS A 25 -18.80 3.12 6.06
CA LYS A 25 -17.47 2.61 6.39
C LYS A 25 -17.08 1.53 5.41
N ARG A 26 -15.89 1.66 4.80
CA ARG A 26 -15.40 0.68 3.85
C ARG A 26 -13.94 0.34 4.05
N ILE A 27 -13.63 -0.95 3.93
CA ILE A 27 -12.26 -1.44 3.97
C ILE A 27 -11.61 -1.16 2.62
N VAL A 28 -10.57 -0.33 2.62
CA VAL A 28 -9.81 0.06 1.42
C VAL A 28 -8.55 -0.79 1.27
N VAL A 29 -7.98 -1.23 2.40
CA VAL A 29 -6.83 -2.14 2.42
C VAL A 29 -7.09 -3.26 3.41
N LYS A 30 -6.89 -4.50 2.97
CA LYS A 30 -6.90 -5.67 3.84
C LYS A 30 -5.71 -6.55 3.54
N ARG A 31 -4.81 -6.68 4.50
CA ARG A 31 -3.66 -7.58 4.49
C ARG A 31 -3.94 -8.71 5.46
N GLN A 32 -4.07 -9.93 4.93
CA GLN A 32 -4.44 -11.09 5.73
C GLN A 32 -3.26 -11.81 6.40
N PHE A 33 -2.07 -11.85 5.80
CA PHE A 33 -0.88 -12.41 6.46
C PHE A 33 0.37 -12.11 5.63
N SER A 34 1.24 -11.21 6.10
CA SER A 34 2.58 -11.06 5.51
C SER A 34 3.49 -10.29 6.47
N SER A 35 4.79 -10.59 6.47
CA SER A 35 5.82 -9.87 7.25
C SER A 35 6.70 -8.97 6.37
N VAL A 36 6.35 -8.79 5.09
CA VAL A 36 7.10 -7.94 4.18
C VAL A 36 6.76 -6.47 4.45
N PRO A 37 7.70 -5.57 4.72
CA PRO A 37 7.39 -4.15 4.83
C PRO A 37 6.73 -3.64 3.56
N MET A 38 5.58 -2.98 3.70
CA MET A 38 4.79 -2.47 2.58
C MET A 38 4.24 -1.08 2.89
N GLU A 39 4.11 -0.27 1.86
CA GLU A 39 3.49 1.05 1.94
C GLU A 39 2.22 1.05 1.09
N TYR A 40 1.10 1.39 1.72
CA TYR A 40 -0.20 1.45 1.07
C TYR A 40 -0.57 2.89 0.78
N HIS A 41 -0.86 3.18 -0.48
CA HIS A 41 -1.20 4.51 -0.95
C HIS A 41 -2.61 4.52 -1.50
N PHE A 42 -3.42 5.45 -1.02
CA PHE A 42 -4.75 5.69 -1.57
C PHE A 42 -5.07 7.18 -1.53
N GLN A 43 -5.93 7.58 -2.46
CA GLN A 43 -6.39 8.94 -2.58
C GLN A 43 -7.88 9.00 -2.28
N ALA A 44 -8.33 10.14 -1.77
CA ALA A 44 -9.73 10.41 -1.53
C ALA A 44 -10.07 11.80 -2.04
N ARG A 45 -11.24 11.94 -2.67
CA ARG A 45 -11.77 13.22 -3.12
C ARG A 45 -13.27 13.26 -2.84
N PRO A 46 -13.84 14.43 -2.54
CA PRO A 46 -15.28 14.55 -2.44
C PRO A 46 -15.92 14.24 -3.79
N ALA A 47 -17.11 13.62 -3.76
CA ALA A 47 -17.89 13.37 -4.97
C ALA A 47 -18.34 14.69 -5.61
N ASP A 48 -18.65 15.68 -4.77
CA ASP A 48 -18.88 17.07 -5.17
C ASP A 48 -17.60 17.91 -4.92
N PRO A 49 -16.91 18.41 -5.97
CA PRO A 49 -15.69 19.19 -5.81
C PRO A 49 -15.89 20.54 -5.10
N SER A 50 -17.13 20.99 -4.88
CA SER A 50 -17.44 22.19 -4.11
C SER A 50 -17.43 21.98 -2.59
N LEU A 51 -17.44 20.71 -2.14
CA LEU A 51 -17.44 20.35 -0.73
C LEU A 51 -16.02 20.11 -0.20
N PRO A 52 -15.75 20.43 1.08
CA PRO A 52 -14.47 20.16 1.72
C PRO A 52 -14.35 18.68 2.10
N LEU A 53 -13.22 18.04 1.76
CA LEU A 53 -12.95 16.64 2.10
C LEU A 53 -13.13 16.36 3.61
N LYS A 54 -14.15 15.56 3.96
CA LYS A 54 -14.45 15.16 5.34
C LYS A 54 -14.57 13.65 5.51
N GLY A 55 -13.83 13.13 6.47
CA GLY A 55 -13.85 11.72 6.84
C GLY A 55 -12.70 11.34 7.74
N GLN A 56 -12.70 10.07 8.13
CA GLN A 56 -11.69 9.50 9.01
C GLN A 56 -11.15 8.20 8.44
N VAL A 57 -9.87 7.95 8.67
CA VAL A 57 -9.20 6.70 8.36
C VAL A 57 -8.90 5.98 9.66
N SER A 58 -9.41 4.77 9.81
CA SER A 58 -9.09 3.86 10.91
C SER A 58 -8.08 2.82 10.43
N ILE A 59 -6.95 2.74 11.12
CA ILE A 59 -5.82 1.86 10.81
C ILE A 59 -5.69 0.86 11.95
N ASP A 60 -6.01 -0.38 11.64
CA ASP A 60 -5.82 -1.51 12.54
C ASP A 60 -4.57 -2.31 12.07
N ARG A 61 -3.52 -2.29 12.89
CA ARG A 61 -2.28 -3.05 12.65
C ARG A 61 -2.20 -4.12 13.72
N ASN A 62 -2.45 -5.37 13.37
CA ASN A 62 -2.33 -6.45 14.33
C ASN A 62 -0.99 -7.17 14.20
N LYS A 63 -0.30 -7.36 15.32
CA LYS A 63 0.96 -8.12 15.39
C LYS A 63 0.66 -9.48 16.00
N ILE A 64 1.45 -10.49 15.64
CA ILE A 64 1.29 -11.88 16.14
C ILE A 64 1.24 -11.93 17.68
N PHE A 65 1.98 -11.06 18.36
CA PHE A 65 2.11 -11.05 19.83
C PHE A 65 1.54 -9.81 20.52
N SER A 66 0.94 -8.86 19.79
CA SER A 66 0.40 -7.64 20.40
C SER A 66 -0.65 -6.99 19.51
N HIS A 67 -1.70 -6.48 20.14
CA HIS A 67 -2.79 -5.76 19.49
C HIS A 67 -2.66 -4.27 19.85
N PRO A 68 -1.86 -3.48 19.11
CA PRO A 68 -1.81 -2.03 19.35
C PRO A 68 -3.20 -1.42 19.10
N PRO A 69 -3.50 -0.28 19.74
CA PRO A 69 -4.79 0.38 19.55
C PRO A 69 -4.98 0.82 18.09
N VAL A 70 -6.24 0.83 17.64
CA VAL A 70 -6.61 1.34 16.31
C VAL A 70 -6.26 2.82 16.24
N GLU A 71 -5.45 3.17 15.24
CA GLU A 71 -5.05 4.55 14.98
C GLU A 71 -6.12 5.21 14.10
N ASN A 72 -6.65 6.35 14.54
CA ASN A 72 -7.62 7.11 13.76
C ASN A 72 -6.99 8.43 13.32
N ILE A 73 -6.92 8.65 12.02
CA ILE A 73 -6.36 9.86 11.41
C ILE A 73 -7.41 10.54 10.53
N ALA A 74 -7.30 11.86 10.40
CA ALA A 74 -8.15 12.62 9.48
C ALA A 74 -7.85 12.19 8.03
N LEU A 75 -8.91 12.04 7.23
CA LEU A 75 -8.78 11.70 5.81
C LEU A 75 -8.14 12.87 5.05
N ARG A 76 -7.10 12.58 4.26
CA ARG A 76 -6.46 13.55 3.37
C ARG A 76 -6.70 13.20 1.91
N GLU A 77 -6.40 14.11 0.99
CA GLU A 77 -6.47 13.80 -0.44
C GLU A 77 -5.51 12.68 -0.84
N GLN A 78 -4.34 12.65 -0.19
CA GLN A 78 -3.32 11.62 -0.37
C GLN A 78 -2.98 11.03 0.99
N ASN A 79 -3.16 9.72 1.12
CA ASN A 79 -2.87 8.98 2.35
C ASN A 79 -1.83 7.92 2.06
N SER A 80 -0.80 7.86 2.90
CA SER A 80 0.19 6.80 2.92
C SER A 80 0.17 6.11 4.28
N ILE A 81 0.10 4.78 4.27
CA ILE A 81 0.12 3.95 5.45
C ILE A 81 1.29 2.97 5.33
N SER A 82 2.27 3.13 6.20
CA SER A 82 3.39 2.21 6.32
C SER A 82 3.03 1.03 7.23
N ALA A 83 3.37 -0.17 6.78
CA ALA A 83 3.30 -1.41 7.53
C ALA A 83 4.71 -2.00 7.64
N GLY A 84 5.19 -2.17 8.88
CA GLY A 84 6.50 -2.72 9.17
C GLY A 84 6.54 -4.24 9.08
N PHE A 85 7.71 -4.80 9.38
CA PHE A 85 7.97 -6.24 9.37
C PHE A 85 7.07 -7.02 10.36
N TRP A 86 6.74 -6.38 11.49
CA TRP A 86 5.94 -6.96 12.58
C TRP A 86 4.43 -6.76 12.41
N ASP A 87 3.99 -5.97 11.44
CA ASP A 87 2.57 -5.67 11.19
C ASP A 87 1.98 -6.72 10.25
N THR A 88 1.75 -7.91 10.82
CA THR A 88 1.39 -9.12 10.08
C THR A 88 0.01 -9.03 9.43
N PHE A 89 -0.92 -8.37 10.11
CA PHE A 89 -2.26 -8.07 9.62
C PHE A 89 -2.46 -6.56 9.61
N VAL A 90 -2.99 -6.03 8.52
CA VAL A 90 -3.25 -4.59 8.39
C VAL A 90 -4.62 -4.41 7.75
N THR A 91 -5.51 -3.70 8.42
CA THR A 91 -6.81 -3.32 7.89
C THR A 91 -6.93 -1.80 7.93
N VAL A 92 -7.21 -1.20 6.78
CA VAL A 92 -7.45 0.23 6.65
C VAL A 92 -8.89 0.42 6.25
N THR A 93 -9.63 1.11 7.11
CA THR A 93 -11.04 1.44 6.90
C THR A 93 -11.17 2.94 6.72
N VAL A 94 -11.90 3.36 5.70
CA VAL A 94 -12.30 4.76 5.51
C VAL A 94 -13.74 4.91 5.96
N GLN A 95 -13.99 5.88 6.83
CA GLN A 95 -15.32 6.34 7.21
C GLN A 95 -15.58 7.68 6.51
N ALA A 96 -16.60 7.69 5.67
CA ALA A 96 -17.00 8.87 4.94
C ALA A 96 -17.97 9.72 5.78
N GLU A 97 -17.72 11.02 5.92
CA GLU A 97 -18.70 11.96 6.51
C GLU A 97 -19.58 12.62 5.44
N GLU A 98 -19.14 12.57 4.20
CA GLU A 98 -19.84 13.05 3.01
C GLU A 98 -19.69 12.01 1.89
N ASP A 99 -20.24 12.27 0.70
CA ASP A 99 -20.05 11.38 -0.43
C ASP A 99 -18.62 11.51 -0.98
N LEU A 100 -17.88 10.40 -1.01
CA LEU A 100 -16.45 10.35 -1.33
C LEU A 100 -16.16 9.38 -2.46
N ILE A 101 -15.15 9.70 -3.25
CA ILE A 101 -14.52 8.78 -4.20
C ILE A 101 -13.13 8.46 -3.67
N VAL A 102 -12.92 7.18 -3.35
CA VAL A 102 -11.62 6.67 -2.88
C VAL A 102 -10.99 5.84 -3.98
N SER A 103 -9.73 6.14 -4.31
CA SER A 103 -8.97 5.44 -5.32
C SER A 103 -7.72 4.81 -4.70
N SER A 104 -7.60 3.49 -4.80
CA SER A 104 -6.41 2.78 -4.30
C SER A 104 -5.41 2.59 -5.44
N LYS A 105 -4.16 3.00 -5.23
CA LYS A 105 -3.06 2.65 -6.13
C LYS A 105 -2.29 1.50 -5.53
N ARG A 106 -2.36 0.33 -6.16
CA ARG A 106 -1.49 -0.78 -5.78
C ARG A 106 -0.08 -0.44 -6.26
N ILE A 107 0.77 0.09 -5.38
CA ILE A 107 2.17 0.28 -5.71
C ILE A 107 2.80 -1.12 -5.82
N PRO A 108 3.43 -1.47 -6.95
CA PRO A 108 4.16 -2.73 -7.05
C PRO A 108 5.25 -2.72 -5.97
N GLY A 109 5.26 -3.77 -5.14
CA GLY A 109 6.30 -3.92 -4.11
C GLY A 109 7.69 -3.80 -4.74
N LYS A 110 8.62 -3.14 -4.05
CA LYS A 110 10.02 -3.08 -4.50
C LYS A 110 10.50 -4.51 -4.75
N SER A 111 10.97 -4.79 -5.96
CA SER A 111 11.41 -6.12 -6.33
C SER A 111 12.54 -6.56 -5.40
N ILE A 112 12.42 -7.75 -4.80
CA ILE A 112 13.48 -8.37 -3.98
C ILE A 112 14.59 -9.00 -4.83
N LEU A 113 14.38 -9.08 -6.15
CA LEU A 113 15.29 -9.68 -7.11
C LEU A 113 16.73 -9.12 -7.06
N PRO A 114 16.98 -7.80 -7.01
CA PRO A 114 18.34 -7.27 -6.92
C PRO A 114 19.07 -7.72 -5.64
N ILE A 115 18.37 -7.83 -4.52
CA ILE A 115 18.95 -8.30 -3.25
C ILE A 115 19.34 -9.78 -3.39
N LEU A 116 18.46 -10.59 -3.97
CA LEU A 116 18.70 -12.01 -4.24
C LEU A 116 19.90 -12.24 -5.17
N LEU A 117 20.04 -11.42 -6.22
CA LEU A 117 21.17 -11.49 -7.15
C LEU A 117 22.51 -11.17 -6.47
N ILE A 118 22.54 -10.14 -5.62
CA ILE A 118 23.73 -9.79 -4.86
C ILE A 118 24.10 -10.92 -3.89
N ALA A 119 23.12 -11.47 -3.17
CA ALA A 119 23.34 -12.59 -2.26
C ALA A 119 23.92 -13.82 -3.00
N LEU A 120 23.34 -14.17 -4.15
CA LEU A 120 23.82 -15.29 -4.99
C LEU A 120 25.27 -15.06 -5.43
N LEU A 121 25.59 -13.85 -5.90
CA LEU A 121 26.93 -13.48 -6.34
C LEU A 121 27.95 -13.64 -5.20
N VAL A 122 27.64 -13.12 -4.02
CA VAL A 122 28.51 -13.23 -2.83
C VAL A 122 28.72 -14.69 -2.45
N THR A 123 27.67 -15.52 -2.43
CA THR A 123 27.80 -16.95 -2.14
C THR A 123 28.62 -17.70 -3.20
N ALA A 124 28.47 -17.36 -4.48
CA ALA A 124 29.25 -17.98 -5.55
C ALA A 124 30.74 -17.64 -5.44
N ILE A 125 31.08 -16.38 -5.14
CA ILE A 125 32.47 -15.95 -4.92
C ILE A 125 33.06 -16.66 -3.70
N ALA A 126 32.33 -16.70 -2.58
CA ALA A 126 32.78 -17.38 -1.38
C ALA A 126 33.02 -18.89 -1.60
N ALA A 127 32.13 -19.55 -2.35
CA ALA A 127 32.29 -20.95 -2.72
C ALA A 127 33.50 -21.17 -3.63
N ALA A 128 33.72 -20.30 -4.61
CA ALA A 128 34.88 -20.38 -5.51
C ALA A 128 36.20 -20.22 -4.74
N ILE A 129 36.29 -19.24 -3.83
CA ILE A 129 37.48 -19.04 -2.98
C ILE A 129 37.70 -20.26 -2.07
N SER A 130 36.64 -20.78 -1.46
CA SER A 130 36.74 -21.97 -0.60
C SER A 130 37.24 -23.20 -1.38
N PHE A 131 36.76 -23.39 -2.61
CA PHE A 131 37.22 -24.47 -3.47
C PHE A 131 38.71 -24.30 -3.86
N LEU A 132 39.14 -23.08 -4.17
CA LEU A 132 40.52 -22.74 -4.56
C LEU A 132 41.53 -22.77 -3.40
N THR A 133 41.04 -22.79 -2.16
CA THR A 133 41.89 -22.85 -0.94
C THR A 133 41.96 -24.26 -0.34
N LEU A 134 41.02 -25.14 -0.69
CA LEU A 134 40.98 -26.54 -0.25
C LEU A 134 41.69 -27.51 -1.22
N PHE A 135 41.96 -27.08 -2.45
CA PHE A 135 42.70 -27.82 -3.48
C PHE A 135 43.95 -27.05 -3.89
#